data_AF-A0ABC8J4L7-F1
#
_entry.id   AF-A0ABC8J4L7-F1
#
_cell.length_a   1.000
_cell.length_b   1.000
_cell.length_c   1.000
_cell.angle_alpha   90.00
_cell.angle_beta   90.00
_cell.angle_gamma   90.00
#
_symmetry.space_group_name_H-M   'P 1'
#
loop_
_entity.id
_entity.type
_entity.pdbx_description
1 polymer ?
#
loop_
_entity_poly.entity_id
_entity_poly.type
_entity_poly.pdbx_seq_one_letter_code
_entity_poly.pdbx_strand_id
1 'polypeptide(L)'
;MEVGSGSSSKRQNSGQRRCHCDLPAMITQAGTDKNPGRRFYGCPRYKLGNECKYFCWFDEEEGTKWQKRALIEARDEIREKNRVIEQLKKTISQLRQRVTVNEKTKLFGSLKNSMFKLWYSMCDLVFLLSLMYEYG
;
A
#
# COMPACT_ATOMS: atom_id res chain seq x y z
N MET A 1 51.81 29.00 -12.79
CA MET A 1 50.56 29.80 -12.80
C MET A 1 49.50 28.88 -13.39
N GLU A 2 48.63 28.34 -12.53
CA GLU A 2 47.67 27.30 -12.93
C GLU A 2 46.54 27.89 -13.78
N VAL A 3 46.36 27.36 -14.99
CA VAL A 3 45.24 27.68 -15.89
C VAL A 3 44.13 26.67 -15.60
N GLY A 4 43.23 27.05 -14.68
CA GLY A 4 42.02 26.28 -14.35
C GLY A 4 41.00 26.38 -15.48
N SER A 5 40.94 25.35 -16.31
CA SER A 5 39.90 25.15 -17.33
C SER A 5 38.57 24.80 -16.66
N GLY A 6 37.63 25.74 -16.63
CA GLY A 6 36.28 25.54 -16.10
C GLY A 6 35.31 25.09 -17.20
N SER A 7 34.94 23.82 -17.16
CA SER A 7 34.09 23.10 -18.12
C SER A 7 32.78 23.80 -18.50
N SER A 8 32.60 24.00 -19.81
CA SER A 8 31.31 24.34 -20.43
C SER A 8 30.27 23.25 -20.18
N SER A 9 29.46 23.41 -19.14
CA SER A 9 28.24 22.63 -18.98
C SER A 9 27.13 23.24 -19.84
N LYS A 10 27.19 23.03 -21.16
CA LYS A 10 26.07 23.29 -22.07
C LYS A 10 24.96 22.27 -21.75
N ARG A 11 24.14 22.55 -20.73
CA ARG A 11 22.84 21.89 -20.56
C ARG A 11 21.95 22.41 -21.69
N GLN A 12 21.80 21.62 -22.75
CA GLN A 12 20.83 21.86 -23.81
C GLN A 12 19.44 21.98 -23.16
N ASN A 13 18.87 23.18 -23.21
CA ASN A 13 17.60 23.50 -22.60
C ASN A 13 16.56 23.78 -23.68
N SER A 14 15.84 22.73 -24.10
CA SER A 14 14.75 22.82 -25.06
C SER A 14 13.40 23.20 -24.42
N GLY A 15 13.37 23.62 -23.15
CA GLY A 15 12.14 23.99 -22.43
C GLY A 15 12.26 25.22 -21.51
N GLN A 16 13.29 26.05 -21.66
CA GLN A 16 13.54 27.14 -20.71
C GLN A 16 12.44 28.20 -20.78
N ARG A 17 11.69 28.39 -19.68
CA ARG A 17 10.77 29.52 -19.50
C ARG A 17 11.53 30.82 -19.78
N ARG A 18 10.94 31.70 -20.58
CA ARG A 18 11.53 33.01 -20.92
C ARG A 18 10.81 34.11 -20.15
N CYS A 19 11.57 35.12 -19.74
CA CYS A 19 10.99 36.34 -19.16
C CYS A 19 10.44 37.26 -20.26
N HIS A 20 9.82 38.38 -19.88
CA HIS A 20 9.32 39.40 -20.82
C HIS A 20 10.43 40.12 -21.62
N CYS A 21 11.70 39.83 -21.36
CA CYS A 21 12.83 40.31 -22.17
C CYS A 21 13.35 39.24 -23.14
N ASP A 22 12.60 38.14 -23.32
CA ASP A 22 12.97 36.95 -24.10
C ASP A 22 14.24 36.21 -23.64
N LEU A 23 14.76 36.58 -22.46
CA LEU A 23 15.88 35.91 -21.85
C LEU A 23 15.43 34.64 -21.12
N PRO A 24 16.27 33.61 -21.08
CA PRO A 24 15.99 32.43 -20.27
C PRO A 24 15.85 32.82 -18.79
N ALA A 25 14.71 32.50 -18.19
CA ALA A 25 14.44 32.76 -16.78
C ALA A 25 15.37 31.92 -15.89
N MET A 26 15.84 32.52 -14.81
CA MET A 26 16.74 31.89 -13.85
C MET A 26 15.96 31.37 -12.65
N ILE A 27 16.32 30.18 -12.17
CA ILE A 27 15.73 29.59 -10.95
C ILE A 27 16.44 30.21 -9.74
N THR A 28 15.67 30.83 -8.86
CA THR A 28 16.13 31.41 -7.59
C THR A 28 15.33 30.82 -6.43
N GLN A 29 15.97 30.69 -5.27
CA GLN A 29 15.30 30.27 -4.03
C GLN A 29 14.79 31.50 -3.27
N ALA A 30 13.52 31.46 -2.85
CA ALA A 30 12.95 32.48 -1.98
C ALA A 30 13.54 32.36 -0.58
N GLY A 31 14.04 33.50 -0.07
CA GLY A 31 14.55 33.65 1.29
C GLY A 31 13.61 34.45 2.19
N THR A 32 12.32 34.51 1.86
CA THR A 32 11.32 35.22 2.67
C THR A 32 10.74 34.30 3.73
N ASP A 33 10.43 34.84 4.91
CA ASP A 33 9.84 34.06 6.03
C ASP A 33 8.52 33.38 5.65
N LYS A 34 7.78 33.98 4.69
CA LYS A 34 6.53 33.42 4.17
C LYS A 34 6.74 32.23 3.22
N ASN A 35 7.86 32.18 2.50
CA ASN A 35 8.16 31.16 1.49
C ASN A 35 9.60 30.64 1.61
N PRO A 36 10.00 30.10 2.77
CA PRO A 36 11.38 29.68 3.00
C PRO A 36 11.73 28.52 2.08
N GLY A 37 12.79 28.67 1.31
CA GLY A 37 13.36 27.59 0.51
C GLY A 37 12.59 27.23 -0.77
N ARG A 38 11.43 27.85 -1.04
CA ARG A 38 10.64 27.62 -2.27
C ARG A 38 11.33 28.24 -3.48
N ARG A 39 11.39 27.53 -4.61
CA ARG A 39 12.06 27.99 -5.83
C ARG A 39 11.10 28.71 -6.79
N PHE A 40 11.59 29.72 -7.51
CA PHE A 40 10.85 30.46 -8.52
C PHE A 40 11.73 30.81 -9.73
N TYR A 41 11.10 31.00 -10.89
CA TYR A 41 11.70 31.54 -12.10
C TYR A 41 11.60 33.08 -12.08
N GLY A 42 12.71 33.75 -12.35
CA GLY A 42 12.78 35.21 -12.43
C GLY A 42 13.61 35.72 -13.61
N CYS A 43 13.42 36.99 -13.97
CA CYS A 43 14.26 37.64 -14.98
C CYS A 43 15.71 37.77 -14.46
N PRO A 44 16.73 37.33 -15.22
CA PRO A 44 18.12 37.45 -14.79
C PRO A 44 18.57 38.92 -14.64
N ARG A 45 17.92 39.85 -15.37
CA ARG A 45 18.21 41.28 -15.29
C ARG A 45 17.50 42.02 -14.16
N TYR A 46 16.67 41.34 -13.36
CA TYR A 46 15.94 41.98 -12.26
C TYR A 46 16.87 42.68 -11.27
N LYS A 47 18.01 42.06 -10.93
CA LYS A 47 19.03 42.65 -10.03
C LYS A 47 19.88 43.74 -10.69
N LEU A 48 19.79 43.91 -12.00
CA LEU A 48 20.55 44.90 -12.77
C LEU A 48 19.77 46.21 -12.99
N GLY A 49 18.66 46.41 -12.27
CA GLY A 49 17.83 47.61 -12.37
C GLY A 49 16.82 47.61 -13.53
N ASN A 50 16.59 46.46 -14.18
CA ASN A 50 15.55 46.32 -15.19
C ASN A 50 14.15 46.24 -14.54
N GLU A 51 13.15 46.87 -15.15
CA GLU A 51 11.73 46.84 -14.75
C GLU A 51 11.01 45.52 -15.06
N CYS A 52 11.69 44.54 -15.66
CA CYS A 52 11.12 43.22 -15.97
C CYS A 52 10.78 42.41 -14.70
N LYS A 53 9.51 42.46 -14.30
CA LYS A 53 8.95 41.79 -13.11
C LYS A 53 8.46 40.35 -13.38
N TYR A 54 9.08 39.64 -14.34
CA TYR A 54 8.70 38.26 -14.62
C TYR A 54 8.92 37.37 -13.39
N PHE A 55 7.88 36.63 -12.99
CA PHE A 55 7.88 35.75 -11.84
C PHE A 55 6.97 34.54 -12.10
N CYS A 56 7.46 33.33 -11.81
CA CYS A 56 6.64 32.12 -11.85
C CYS A 56 7.17 31.10 -10.84
N TRP A 57 6.29 30.42 -10.11
CA TRP A 57 6.70 29.41 -9.13
C TRP A 57 7.22 28.13 -9.81
N PHE A 58 8.30 27.55 -9.28
CA PHE A 58 8.91 26.34 -9.85
C PHE A 58 8.01 25.11 -9.70
N ASP A 59 7.28 25.00 -8.59
CA ASP A 59 6.41 23.86 -8.28
C ASP A 59 5.03 23.91 -8.96
N GLU A 60 4.71 24.99 -9.66
CA GLU A 60 3.51 25.13 -10.47
C GLU A 60 3.63 24.51 -11.86
N GLU A 61 4.83 24.03 -12.22
CA GLU A 61 5.06 23.30 -13.45
C GLU A 61 4.11 22.10 -13.53
N GLU A 62 3.41 21.95 -14.65
CA GLU A 62 2.40 20.91 -14.86
C GLU A 62 2.94 19.51 -14.55
N GLY A 63 4.25 19.31 -14.79
CA GLY A 63 5.02 18.13 -14.41
C GLY A 63 4.88 17.72 -12.94
N THR A 64 4.79 18.68 -12.03
CA THR A 64 4.78 18.44 -10.59
C THR A 64 3.37 18.11 -10.07
N LYS A 65 2.32 18.60 -10.72
CA LYS A 65 0.92 18.41 -10.28
C LYS A 65 0.45 16.98 -10.52
N TRP A 66 0.73 16.41 -11.69
CA TRP A 66 0.34 15.03 -11.98
C TRP A 66 1.11 14.03 -11.10
N GLN A 67 2.40 14.28 -10.86
CA GLN A 67 3.22 13.46 -9.96
C GLN A 67 2.65 13.44 -8.54
N LYS A 68 2.31 14.62 -7.99
CA LYS A 68 1.69 14.73 -6.66
C LYS A 68 0.36 13.97 -6.59
N ARG A 69 -0.49 14.08 -7.61
CA ARG A 69 -1.77 13.34 -7.66
C ARG A 69 -1.55 11.83 -7.72
N ALA A 70 -0.68 11.36 -8.62
CA ALA A 70 -0.36 9.94 -8.76
C ALA A 70 0.20 9.35 -7.44
N LEU A 71 1.02 10.10 -6.71
CA LEU A 71 1.52 9.68 -5.40
C LEU A 71 0.42 9.54 -4.35
N ILE A 72 -0.54 10.47 -4.33
CA ILE A 72 -1.68 10.41 -3.41
C ILE A 72 -2.57 9.22 -3.73
N GLU A 73 -2.89 9.02 -5.01
CA GLU A 73 -3.71 7.92 -5.49
C GLU A 73 -3.06 6.56 -5.18
N ALA A 74 -1.77 6.40 -5.49
CA ALA A 74 -1.03 5.18 -5.18
C ALA A 74 -1.01 4.89 -3.67
N ARG A 75 -0.82 5.92 -2.83
CA ARG A 75 -0.86 5.77 -1.37
C ARG A 75 -2.22 5.29 -0.90
N ASP A 76 -3.29 5.86 -1.42
CA ASP A 76 -4.65 5.54 -1.00
C ASP A 76 -5.04 4.14 -1.48
N GLU A 77 -4.59 3.73 -2.68
CA GLU A 77 -4.74 2.37 -3.20
C GLU A 77 -3.98 1.33 -2.34
N ILE A 78 -2.74 1.63 -1.94
CA ILE A 78 -1.95 0.78 -1.03
C ILE A 78 -2.68 0.61 0.31
N ARG A 79 -3.23 1.69 0.85
CA ARG A 79 -3.98 1.65 2.12
C ARG A 79 -5.19 0.75 2.01
N GLU A 80 -5.94 0.83 0.91
CA GLU A 80 -7.14 -0.01 0.72
C GLU A 80 -6.78 -1.48 0.50
N LYS A 81 -5.78 -1.77 -0.35
CA LYS A 81 -5.29 -3.14 -0.56
C LYS A 81 -4.82 -3.78 0.75
N ASN A 82 -4.14 -3.02 1.60
CA ASN A 82 -3.72 -3.53 2.91
C ASN A 82 -4.91 -3.91 3.81
N ARG A 83 -6.03 -3.15 3.78
CA ARG A 83 -7.25 -3.53 4.53
C ARG A 83 -7.84 -4.83 4.02
N VAL A 84 -7.95 -4.97 2.69
CA VAL A 84 -8.47 -6.19 2.05
C VAL A 84 -7.58 -7.39 2.38
N ILE A 85 -6.26 -7.23 2.34
CA ILE A 85 -5.31 -8.29 2.72
C ILE A 85 -5.53 -8.74 4.16
N GLU A 86 -5.70 -7.82 5.11
CA GLU A 86 -5.95 -8.17 6.51
C GLU A 86 -7.30 -8.88 6.70
N GLN A 87 -8.34 -8.46 5.98
CA GLN A 87 -9.62 -9.16 5.97
C GLN A 87 -9.50 -10.58 5.40
N LEU A 88 -8.80 -10.74 4.27
CA LEU A 88 -8.59 -12.05 3.64
C LEU A 88 -7.80 -12.98 4.54
N LYS A 89 -6.73 -12.49 5.19
CA LYS A 89 -5.96 -13.27 6.18
C LYS A 89 -6.85 -13.77 7.31
N LYS A 90 -7.72 -12.90 7.85
CA LYS A 90 -8.67 -13.28 8.91
C LYS A 90 -9.64 -14.36 8.43
N THR A 91 -10.22 -14.20 7.25
CA THR A 91 -11.13 -15.20 6.65
C THR A 91 -10.44 -16.53 6.43
N ILE A 92 -9.22 -16.54 5.89
CA ILE A 92 -8.42 -17.75 5.70
C ILE A 92 -8.19 -18.47 7.05
N SER A 93 -7.81 -17.72 8.08
CA SER A 93 -7.62 -18.26 9.43
C SER A 93 -8.90 -18.91 9.97
N GLN A 94 -10.04 -18.22 9.84
CA GLN A 94 -11.34 -18.74 10.26
C GLN A 94 -11.75 -20.00 9.49
N LEU A 95 -11.56 -20.02 8.17
CA LEU A 95 -11.88 -21.19 7.34
C LEU A 95 -11.01 -22.40 7.70
N ARG A 96 -9.70 -22.21 7.91
CA ARG A 96 -8.79 -23.27 8.38
C ARG A 96 -9.24 -23.85 9.72
N GLN A 97 -9.64 -23.01 10.66
CA GLN A 97 -10.16 -23.46 11.95
C GLN A 97 -11.48 -24.24 11.78
N ARG A 98 -12.40 -23.76 10.95
CA ARG A 98 -13.67 -24.47 10.69
C ARG A 98 -13.47 -25.85 10.09
N VAL A 99 -12.53 -25.99 9.15
CA VAL A 99 -12.21 -27.30 8.54
C VAL A 99 -11.72 -28.27 9.61
N THR A 100 -10.74 -27.86 10.43
CA THR A 100 -10.18 -28.75 11.47
C THR A 100 -11.21 -29.13 12.54
N VAL A 101 -12.09 -28.20 12.94
CA VAL A 101 -13.19 -28.49 13.86
C VAL A 101 -14.19 -29.47 13.23
N ASN A 102 -14.57 -29.26 11.96
CA ASN A 102 -15.53 -30.10 11.26
C ASN A 102 -15.02 -31.55 11.05
N GLU A 103 -13.72 -31.73 10.83
CA GLU A 103 -13.10 -33.05 10.77
C GLU A 103 -13.15 -33.77 12.12
N LYS A 104 -12.80 -33.05 13.21
CA LYS A 104 -12.87 -33.60 14.57
C LYS A 104 -14.29 -33.97 14.98
N THR A 105 -15.29 -33.13 14.66
CA THR A 105 -16.69 -33.41 15.00
C THR A 105 -17.23 -34.62 14.23
N LYS A 106 -16.87 -34.79 12.96
CA LYS A 106 -17.20 -35.99 12.18
C LYS A 106 -16.58 -37.26 12.76
N LEU A 107 -15.28 -37.22 13.09
CA LEU A 107 -14.58 -38.35 13.72
C LEU A 107 -15.24 -38.73 15.05
N PHE A 108 -15.51 -37.73 15.90
CA PHE A 108 -16.15 -37.95 17.19
C PHE A 108 -17.57 -38.51 17.04
N GLY A 109 -18.35 -38.02 16.07
CA GLY A 109 -19.68 -38.56 15.74
C GLY A 109 -19.60 -40.02 15.27
N SER A 110 -18.64 -40.35 14.41
CA SER A 110 -18.42 -41.73 13.96
C SER A 110 -18.03 -42.65 15.12
N LEU A 111 -17.13 -42.19 16.00
CA LEU A 111 -16.72 -42.94 17.18
C LEU A 111 -17.90 -43.17 18.13
N LYS A 112 -18.69 -42.12 18.42
CA LYS A 112 -19.92 -42.24 19.22
C LYS A 112 -20.89 -43.24 18.62
N ASN A 113 -21.14 -43.17 17.32
CA ASN A 113 -22.03 -44.12 16.65
C ASN A 113 -21.52 -45.56 16.75
N SER A 114 -20.21 -45.77 16.61
CA SER A 114 -19.61 -47.09 16.81
C SER A 114 -19.75 -47.58 18.25
N MET A 115 -19.53 -46.70 19.24
CA MET A 115 -19.71 -47.04 20.66
C MET A 115 -21.17 -47.38 20.98
N PHE A 116 -22.14 -46.63 20.46
CA PHE A 116 -23.55 -46.93 20.63
C PHE A 116 -23.91 -48.30 20.06
N LYS A 117 -23.42 -48.65 18.85
CA LYS A 117 -23.64 -49.98 18.26
C LYS A 117 -23.09 -51.11 19.13
N LEU A 118 -21.87 -50.94 19.66
CA LEU A 118 -21.25 -51.91 20.57
C LEU A 118 -22.06 -52.06 21.86
N TRP A 119 -22.55 -50.95 22.41
CA TRP A 119 -23.38 -50.94 23.61
C TRP A 119 -24.70 -51.70 23.41
N TYR A 120 -25.43 -51.42 22.32
CA TYR A 120 -26.67 -52.14 21.99
C TYR A 120 -26.43 -53.66 21.82
N SER A 121 -25.41 -54.05 21.05
CA SER A 121 -25.08 -55.47 20.87
C SER A 121 -24.72 -56.15 22.18
N MET A 122 -24.04 -55.46 23.10
CA MET A 122 -23.70 -56.01 24.41
C MET A 122 -24.94 -56.19 25.29
N CYS A 123 -25.88 -55.24 25.27
CA CYS A 123 -27.17 -55.37 25.95
C CYS A 123 -27.97 -56.57 25.41
N ASP A 124 -28.02 -56.76 24.09
CA ASP A 124 -28.71 -57.89 23.46
C ASP A 124 -28.10 -59.23 23.90
N LEU A 125 -26.77 -59.34 23.92
CA LEU A 125 -26.07 -60.55 24.40
C LEU A 125 -26.39 -60.87 25.86
N VAL A 126 -26.41 -59.85 26.73
CA VAL A 126 -26.77 -60.04 28.15
C VAL A 126 -28.21 -60.53 28.27
N PHE A 127 -29.15 -59.95 27.52
CA PHE A 127 -30.55 -60.35 27.53
C PHE A 127 -30.74 -61.81 27.07
N LEU A 128 -30.06 -62.22 25.99
CA LEU A 128 -30.11 -63.59 25.48
C LEU A 128 -29.52 -64.61 26.47
N LEU A 129 -28.41 -64.25 27.13
CA LEU A 129 -27.80 -65.10 28.17
C LEU A 129 -28.73 -65.28 29.38
N SER A 130 -29.44 -64.23 29.79
CA SER A 130 -30.44 -64.32 30.87
C SER A 130 -31.58 -65.27 30.50
N LEU A 131 -32.12 -65.17 29.28
CA LEU A 131 -33.15 -66.09 28.81
C LEU A 131 -32.67 -67.54 28.72
N MET A 132 -31.43 -67.78 28.29
CA MET A 132 -30.85 -69.13 28.25
C MET A 132 -30.71 -69.75 29.64
N TYR A 133 -30.53 -68.94 30.68
CA TYR A 133 -30.35 -69.41 32.06
C TYR A 133 -31.67 -69.64 32.80
N GLU A 134 -32.73 -68.89 32.47
CA GLU A 134 -34.05 -69.05 33.10
C GLU A 134 -34.89 -70.21 32.51
N TYR A 135 -34.61 -70.60 31.26
CA TYR A 135 -35.42 -71.59 30.53
C TYR A 135 -34.65 -72.86 30.12
N GLY A 136 -33.44 -73.06 30.67
CA GLY A 136 -32.54 -74.19 30.38
C GLY A 136 -32.40 -75.18 31.53
#